data_AF-A0A1W9VTA9-F1
#
_entry.id   AF-A0A1W9VTA9-F1
#
_cell.length_a   1.000
_cell.length_b   1.000
_cell.length_c   1.000
_cell.angle_alpha   90.00
_cell.angle_beta   90.00
_cell.angle_gamma   90.00
#
_symmetry.space_group_name_H-M   'P 1'
#
loop_
_entity.id
_entity.type
_entity.pdbx_description
1 polymer ?
#
loop_
_entity_poly.entity_id
_entity_poly.type
_entity_poly.pdbx_seq_one_letter_code
_entity_poly.pdbx_strand_id
1 'polypeptide(L)'
;MVKSWIEKFCSEEFLVHYYRYEKLLPLLAIGENFLVSHAEPLESYTVDQVINCYIDPTIIYGLTWTKNDASQNGSVNNMLKMFLEKRYISSSYYFAGHRTIDSLYRLRANGRFVQIHNPKKYIVAYLNPGRNIQLTKDIFEL
;
A
#
# COMPACT_ATOMS: atom_id res chain seq x y z
N MET A 1 17.32 -16.48 5.80
CA MET A 1 18.27 -15.41 6.20
C MET A 1 17.72 -14.57 7.35
N VAL A 2 16.55 -13.95 7.26
CA VAL A 2 15.96 -13.18 8.39
C VAL A 2 15.52 -14.08 9.55
N LYS A 3 14.71 -15.12 9.29
CA LYS A 3 14.27 -16.08 10.34
C LYS A 3 15.45 -16.66 11.12
N SER A 4 16.44 -17.20 10.41
CA SER A 4 17.67 -17.77 11.00
C SER A 4 18.48 -16.76 11.81
N TRP A 5 18.43 -15.47 11.46
CA TRP A 5 19.08 -14.41 12.23
C TRP A 5 18.31 -14.14 13.53
N ILE A 6 16.98 -14.01 13.45
CA ILE A 6 16.11 -13.82 14.63
C ILE A 6 16.24 -14.98 15.62
N GLU A 7 16.23 -16.22 15.14
CA GLU A 7 16.42 -17.41 15.97
C GLU A 7 17.78 -17.42 16.68
N LYS A 8 18.82 -16.90 16.02
CA LYS A 8 20.18 -16.84 16.57
C LYS A 8 20.37 -15.72 17.60
N PHE A 9 19.70 -14.58 17.44
CA PHE A 9 20.04 -13.36 18.18
C PHE A 9 18.92 -12.81 19.10
N CYS A 10 17.65 -13.17 18.89
CA CYS A 10 16.53 -12.62 19.66
C CYS A 10 15.86 -13.65 20.58
N SER A 11 15.53 -14.83 20.04
CA SER A 11 14.87 -16.01 20.65
C SER A 11 13.66 -16.46 19.82
N GLU A 12 13.22 -17.69 20.07
CA GLU A 12 11.96 -18.22 19.51
C GLU A 12 10.73 -17.47 20.07
N GLU A 13 10.74 -17.11 21.35
CA GLU A 13 9.66 -16.35 21.98
C GLU A 13 9.43 -15.01 21.27
N PHE A 14 10.51 -14.26 21.01
CA PHE A 14 10.43 -13.02 20.23
C PHE A 14 9.78 -13.26 18.86
N LEU A 15 10.21 -14.30 18.14
CA LEU A 15 9.68 -14.61 16.80
C LEU A 15 8.18 -14.89 16.82
N VAL A 16 7.68 -15.60 17.84
CA VAL A 16 6.25 -15.87 18.02
C VAL A 16 5.46 -14.58 18.26
N HIS A 17 5.96 -13.71 19.14
CA HIS A 17 5.30 -12.42 19.41
C HIS A 17 5.31 -11.50 18.20
N TYR A 18 6.45 -11.43 17.51
CA TYR A 18 6.60 -10.61 16.31
C TYR A 18 5.69 -11.10 15.17
N TYR A 19 5.62 -12.42 14.95
CA TYR A 19 4.69 -13.01 13.99
C TYR A 19 3.23 -12.66 14.28
N ARG A 20 2.81 -12.77 15.55
CA ARG A 20 1.44 -12.39 15.96
C ARG A 20 1.19 -10.90 15.73
N TYR A 21 2.15 -10.04 16.06
CA TYR A 21 2.05 -8.60 15.83
C TYR A 21 1.90 -8.26 14.34
N GLU A 22 2.74 -8.81 13.46
CA GLU A 22 2.64 -8.54 12.02
C GLU A 22 1.27 -8.97 11.45
N LYS A 23 0.67 -10.02 11.99
CA LYS A 23 -0.68 -10.47 11.62
C LYS A 23 -1.81 -9.53 12.06
N LEU A 24 -1.55 -8.60 12.97
CA LEU A 24 -2.50 -7.57 13.40
C LEU A 24 -2.43 -6.31 12.53
N LEU A 25 -1.41 -6.16 11.69
CA LEU A 25 -1.26 -4.98 10.85
C LEU A 25 -2.25 -5.02 9.68
N PRO A 26 -2.90 -3.90 9.35
CA PRO A 26 -3.84 -3.84 8.23
C PRO A 26 -3.10 -4.00 6.91
N LEU A 27 -3.68 -4.78 5.99
CA LEU A 27 -3.15 -4.99 4.64
C LEU A 27 -3.46 -3.82 3.69
N LEU A 28 -4.60 -3.16 3.93
CA LEU A 28 -5.13 -2.06 3.14
C LEU A 28 -5.76 -1.04 4.10
N ALA A 29 -5.48 0.24 3.90
CA ALA A 29 -6.16 1.34 4.54
C ALA A 29 -7.01 2.11 3.52
N ILE A 30 -8.17 2.59 3.96
CA ILE A 30 -9.16 3.29 3.14
C ILE A 30 -9.39 4.65 3.76
N GLY A 31 -9.19 5.71 2.98
CA GLY A 31 -9.62 7.06 3.29
C GLY A 31 -10.82 7.47 2.45
N GLU A 32 -11.27 8.72 2.60
CA GLU A 32 -12.43 9.25 1.86
C GLU A 32 -12.25 9.17 0.34
N ASN A 33 -11.08 9.58 -0.15
CA ASN A 33 -10.73 9.60 -1.57
C ASN A 33 -9.36 8.97 -1.83
N PHE A 34 -8.92 8.01 -1.01
CA PHE A 34 -7.67 7.30 -1.27
C PHE A 34 -7.64 5.89 -0.70
N LEU A 35 -6.76 5.07 -1.27
CA LEU A 35 -6.38 3.76 -0.73
C LEU A 35 -4.89 3.75 -0.44
N VAL A 36 -4.48 2.96 0.55
CA VAL A 36 -3.06 2.72 0.85
C VAL A 36 -2.84 1.25 1.09
N SER A 37 -1.85 0.66 0.43
CA SER A 37 -1.25 -0.60 0.86
C SER A 37 0.26 -0.50 0.77
N HIS A 38 0.97 -1.57 1.11
CA HIS A 38 2.42 -1.54 1.06
C HIS A 38 2.94 -1.44 -0.39
N ALA A 39 2.33 -2.15 -1.35
CA ALA A 39 2.75 -2.22 -2.76
C ALA A 39 1.64 -1.85 -3.76
N GLU A 40 1.94 -1.85 -5.06
CA GLU A 40 0.90 -1.77 -6.10
C GLU A 40 0.05 -3.06 -6.06
N PRO A 41 -1.29 -3.02 -6.14
CA PRO A 41 -2.07 -4.24 -6.15
C PRO A 41 -1.74 -5.08 -7.40
N LEU A 42 -1.38 -6.34 -7.20
CA LEU A 42 -1.05 -7.27 -8.29
C LEU A 42 -2.24 -7.44 -9.25
N GLU A 43 -3.44 -7.58 -8.70
CA GLU A 43 -4.71 -7.61 -9.41
C GLU A 43 -5.77 -6.87 -8.59
N SER A 44 -7.02 -6.83 -9.05
CA SER A 44 -8.11 -6.26 -8.25
C SER A 44 -8.69 -7.30 -7.30
N TYR A 45 -8.89 -6.89 -6.05
CA TYR A 45 -9.47 -7.71 -4.99
C TYR A 45 -10.83 -7.14 -4.54
N THR A 46 -11.74 -8.01 -4.13
CA THR A 46 -12.99 -7.62 -3.49
C THR A 46 -12.80 -7.27 -2.02
N VAL A 47 -13.82 -6.65 -1.41
CA VAL A 47 -13.84 -6.38 0.03
C VAL A 47 -13.68 -7.68 0.85
N ASP A 48 -14.43 -8.72 0.49
CA ASP A 48 -14.39 -10.02 1.19
C ASP A 48 -13.02 -10.69 1.08
N GLN A 49 -12.36 -10.60 -0.08
CA GLN A 49 -11.01 -11.11 -0.27
C GLN A 49 -10.00 -10.41 0.65
N VAL A 50 -10.07 -9.09 0.77
CA VAL A 50 -9.16 -8.33 1.64
C VAL A 50 -9.44 -8.62 3.12
N ILE A 51 -10.71 -8.68 3.54
CA ILE A 51 -11.09 -9.03 4.91
C ILE A 51 -10.61 -10.44 5.27
N ASN A 52 -10.74 -11.39 4.34
CA ASN A 52 -10.42 -12.80 4.56
C ASN A 52 -9.06 -13.19 3.95
N CYS A 53 -8.11 -12.25 3.84
CA CYS A 53 -6.85 -12.45 3.13
C CYS A 53 -5.97 -13.59 3.68
N TYR A 54 -6.24 -14.09 4.88
CA TYR A 54 -5.53 -15.24 5.45
C TYR A 54 -5.98 -16.60 4.89
N ILE A 55 -7.14 -16.67 4.21
CA ILE A 55 -7.59 -17.88 3.51
C ILE A 55 -6.75 -18.10 2.24
N ASP A 56 -6.37 -17.02 1.57
CA ASP A 56 -5.57 -17.04 0.34
C ASP A 56 -4.35 -16.13 0.46
N PRO A 57 -3.15 -16.71 0.73
CA PRO A 57 -1.91 -15.95 0.87
C PRO A 57 -1.52 -15.12 -0.37
N THR A 58 -2.07 -15.42 -1.55
CA THR A 58 -1.77 -14.67 -2.78
C THR A 58 -2.27 -13.23 -2.70
N ILE A 59 -3.33 -12.97 -1.93
CA ILE A 59 -3.88 -11.62 -1.68
C ILE A 59 -2.89 -10.80 -0.86
N ILE A 60 -2.33 -11.38 0.21
CA ILE A 60 -1.31 -10.73 1.03
C ILE A 60 -0.10 -10.41 0.17
N TYR A 61 0.37 -11.38 -0.62
CA TYR A 61 1.50 -11.18 -1.54
C TYR A 61 1.22 -10.06 -2.54
N GLY A 62 0.04 -10.04 -3.15
CA GLY A 62 -0.34 -9.07 -4.17
C GLY A 62 -0.55 -7.64 -3.65
N LEU A 63 -0.67 -7.45 -2.34
CA LEU A 63 -0.74 -6.13 -1.70
C LEU A 63 0.57 -5.72 -0.99
N THR A 64 1.56 -6.62 -0.90
CA THR A 64 2.82 -6.37 -0.16
C THR A 64 4.10 -6.56 -0.95
N TRP A 65 4.12 -7.34 -2.04
CA TRP A 65 5.36 -7.72 -2.72
C TRP A 65 5.37 -7.45 -4.23
N THR A 66 4.30 -6.88 -4.77
CA THR A 66 4.18 -6.62 -6.21
C THR A 66 5.33 -5.76 -6.72
N LYS A 67 5.97 -6.22 -7.80
CA LYS A 67 7.02 -5.49 -8.50
C LYS A 67 6.40 -4.39 -9.37
N ASN A 68 7.20 -3.37 -9.70
CA ASN A 68 6.83 -2.48 -10.78
C ASN A 68 6.57 -3.31 -12.04
N ASP A 69 5.53 -2.92 -12.78
CA ASP A 69 5.14 -3.50 -14.07
C ASP A 69 4.65 -4.96 -13.99
N ALA A 70 4.48 -5.50 -12.78
CA ALA A 70 3.89 -6.83 -12.56
C ALA A 70 2.37 -6.79 -12.32
N SER A 71 1.80 -5.62 -12.01
CA SER A 71 0.37 -5.45 -11.81
C SER A 71 -0.43 -5.66 -13.09
N GLN A 72 -1.56 -6.35 -12.97
CA GLN A 72 -2.54 -6.46 -14.03
C GLN A 72 -3.09 -5.08 -14.41
N ASN A 73 -3.21 -4.84 -15.72
CA ASN A 73 -3.77 -3.59 -16.23
C ASN A 73 -5.15 -3.31 -15.64
N GLY A 74 -5.30 -2.11 -15.07
CA GLY A 74 -6.56 -1.66 -14.47
C GLY A 74 -6.78 -2.08 -13.01
N SER A 75 -5.88 -2.86 -12.39
CA SER A 75 -6.02 -3.30 -10.99
C SER A 75 -6.26 -2.12 -10.05
N VAL A 76 -5.43 -1.08 -10.13
CA VAL A 76 -5.55 0.14 -9.32
C VAL A 76 -6.90 0.83 -9.50
N ASN A 77 -7.36 1.00 -10.74
CA ASN A 77 -8.64 1.65 -11.02
C ASN A 77 -9.81 0.84 -10.47
N ASN A 78 -9.75 -0.49 -10.59
CA ASN A 78 -10.79 -1.38 -10.09
C ASN A 78 -10.80 -1.39 -8.55
N MET A 79 -9.64 -1.38 -7.90
CA MET A 79 -9.53 -1.24 -6.44
C MET A 79 -10.17 0.08 -5.97
N LEU A 80 -9.83 1.21 -6.60
CA LEU A 80 -10.43 2.50 -6.26
C LEU A 80 -11.95 2.50 -6.43
N LYS A 81 -12.48 1.86 -7.48
CA LYS A 81 -13.93 1.71 -7.71
C LYS A 81 -14.61 0.78 -6.71
N MET A 82 -13.91 -0.26 -6.24
CA MET A 82 -14.43 -1.28 -5.33
C MET A 82 -14.59 -0.73 -3.91
N PHE A 83 -13.61 0.06 -3.45
CA PHE A 83 -13.53 0.46 -2.04
C PHE A 83 -13.98 1.90 -1.76
N LEU A 84 -14.09 2.77 -2.78
CA LEU A 84 -14.46 4.17 -2.59
C LEU A 84 -15.84 4.48 -3.16
N GLU A 85 -16.50 5.48 -2.57
CA GLU A 85 -17.77 5.98 -3.08
C GLU A 85 -17.62 6.59 -4.49
N LYS A 86 -18.66 6.45 -5.32
CA LYS A 86 -18.63 6.88 -6.73
C LYS A 86 -18.20 8.33 -6.94
N ARG A 87 -18.59 9.23 -6.04
CA ARG A 87 -18.27 10.66 -6.11
C ARG A 87 -16.77 10.97 -6.00
N TYR A 88 -15.97 10.10 -5.39
CA TYR A 88 -14.54 10.31 -5.20
C TYR A 88 -13.67 9.62 -6.26
N ILE A 89 -14.25 8.74 -7.08
CA ILE A 89 -13.48 7.91 -8.03
C ILE A 89 -12.69 8.77 -9.02
N SER A 90 -13.18 9.94 -9.45
CA SER A 90 -12.42 10.77 -10.41
C SER A 90 -11.26 11.54 -9.76
N SER A 91 -11.27 11.77 -8.45
CA SER A 91 -10.25 12.55 -7.73
C SER A 91 -9.43 11.75 -6.71
N SER A 92 -9.55 10.43 -6.72
CA SER A 92 -8.86 9.56 -5.77
C SER A 92 -7.48 9.07 -6.20
N TYR A 93 -6.67 8.63 -5.24
CA TYR A 93 -5.36 8.06 -5.51
C TYR A 93 -5.12 6.79 -4.70
N TYR A 94 -4.31 5.89 -5.23
CA TYR A 94 -3.81 4.72 -4.51
C TYR A 94 -2.34 4.97 -4.15
N PHE A 95 -1.97 4.88 -2.88
CA PHE A 95 -0.62 5.13 -2.39
C PHE A 95 0.10 3.84 -1.98
N ALA A 96 1.42 3.80 -2.19
CA ALA A 96 2.26 2.71 -1.72
C ALA A 96 3.73 3.11 -1.57
N GLY A 97 4.49 2.36 -0.76
CA GLY A 97 5.90 2.61 -0.45
C GLY A 97 6.88 1.51 -0.85
N HIS A 98 6.43 0.36 -1.37
CA HIS A 98 7.29 -0.81 -1.56
C HIS A 98 8.54 -0.60 -2.43
N ARG A 99 8.48 0.32 -3.41
CA ARG A 99 9.56 0.54 -4.39
C ARG A 99 10.15 1.93 -4.27
N THR A 100 11.49 1.97 -4.30
CA THR A 100 12.26 3.21 -4.18
C THR A 100 12.16 4.07 -5.43
N ILE A 101 12.16 5.38 -5.24
CA ILE A 101 12.18 6.43 -6.26
C ILE A 101 13.14 7.55 -5.84
N ASP A 102 13.62 8.34 -6.80
CA ASP A 102 14.56 9.45 -6.54
C ASP A 102 13.86 10.81 -6.35
N SER A 103 12.53 10.88 -6.53
CA SER A 103 11.68 12.07 -6.36
C SER A 103 10.88 12.02 -5.05
N LEU A 104 10.04 13.04 -4.79
CA LEU A 104 9.08 13.01 -3.68
C LEU A 104 7.95 11.98 -3.91
N TYR A 105 7.50 11.86 -5.14
CA TYR A 105 6.57 10.82 -5.56
C TYR A 105 6.76 10.47 -7.03
N ARG A 106 6.22 9.32 -7.44
CA ARG A 106 6.14 8.90 -8.85
C ARG A 106 4.75 8.37 -9.15
N LEU A 107 4.23 8.78 -10.31
CA LEU A 107 2.92 8.34 -10.78
C LEU A 107 3.03 7.09 -11.65
N ARG A 108 2.09 6.17 -11.47
CA ARG A 108 1.87 4.98 -12.32
C ARG A 108 0.37 4.74 -12.50
N ALA A 109 0.02 3.67 -13.21
CA ALA A 109 -1.38 3.28 -13.47
C ALA A 109 -2.23 4.45 -14.00
N ASN A 110 -1.79 5.09 -15.09
CA ASN A 110 -2.42 6.26 -15.70
C ASN A 110 -2.62 7.44 -14.72
N GLY A 111 -1.64 7.67 -13.84
CA GLY A 111 -1.65 8.78 -12.89
C GLY A 111 -2.47 8.52 -11.63
N ARG A 112 -2.94 7.29 -11.40
CA ARG A 112 -3.84 6.93 -10.30
C ARG A 112 -3.13 6.25 -9.13
N PHE A 113 -1.93 5.75 -9.36
CA PHE A 113 -1.08 5.17 -8.35
C PHE A 113 0.10 6.09 -8.03
N VAL A 114 0.36 6.31 -6.74
CA VAL A 114 1.37 7.22 -6.22
C VAL A 114 2.37 6.43 -5.39
N GLN A 115 3.60 6.32 -5.87
CA GLN A 115 4.71 5.75 -5.12
C GLN A 115 5.36 6.83 -4.27
N ILE A 116 5.50 6.58 -2.97
CA ILE A 116 6.09 7.51 -1.99
C ILE A 116 7.16 6.82 -1.14
N HIS A 117 8.31 6.51 -1.74
CA HIS A 117 9.45 5.96 -1.00
C HIS A 117 10.76 6.41 -1.61
N ASN A 118 11.42 7.36 -0.95
CA ASN A 118 12.78 7.76 -1.28
C ASN A 118 13.66 7.47 -0.06
N PRO A 119 14.61 6.53 -0.13
CA PRO A 119 15.41 6.16 1.03
C PRO A 119 16.36 7.27 1.52
N LYS A 120 16.47 8.38 0.77
CA LYS A 120 17.29 9.55 1.11
C LYS A 120 16.50 10.69 1.73
N LYS A 121 15.17 10.58 1.83
CA LYS A 121 14.27 11.67 2.25
C LYS A 121 13.19 11.18 3.21
N TYR A 122 12.77 12.05 4.12
CA TYR A 122 11.62 11.79 4.98
C TYR A 122 10.35 12.36 4.33
N ILE A 123 9.70 11.55 3.49
CA ILE A 123 8.52 11.98 2.74
C ILE A 123 7.24 11.70 3.53
N VAL A 124 6.34 12.67 3.57
CA VAL A 124 5.01 12.56 4.15
C VAL A 124 3.95 12.90 3.09
N ALA A 125 2.88 12.11 3.06
CA ALA A 125 1.64 12.45 2.35
C ALA A 125 0.57 12.82 3.39
N TYR A 126 0.23 14.11 3.47
CA TYR A 126 -0.76 14.63 4.40
C TYR A 126 -2.07 14.97 3.69
N LEU A 127 -3.04 14.07 3.80
CA LEU A 127 -4.31 14.12 3.09
C LEU A 127 -5.41 14.60 4.04
N ASN A 128 -5.91 15.84 3.85
CA ASN A 128 -7.03 16.34 4.66
C ASN A 128 -8.36 15.79 4.13
N PRO A 129 -9.27 15.33 5.01
CA PRO A 129 -10.65 15.02 4.65
C PRO A 129 -11.39 16.23 4.05
N GLY A 130 -12.38 15.96 3.19
CA GLY A 130 -13.27 16.96 2.60
C GLY A 130 -12.67 17.80 1.48
N ARG A 131 -11.40 17.58 1.09
CA ARG A 131 -10.76 18.25 -0.05
C ARG A 131 -10.24 17.26 -1.09
N ASN A 132 -10.17 17.72 -2.33
CA ASN A 132 -9.47 16.99 -3.38
C ASN A 132 -7.96 16.95 -3.09
N ILE A 133 -7.34 15.81 -3.36
CA ILE A 133 -5.90 15.59 -3.19
C ILE A 133 -5.14 16.44 -4.22
N GLN A 134 -4.16 17.21 -3.76
CA GLN A 134 -3.23 17.99 -4.57
C GLN A 134 -1.81 17.50 -4.30
N LEU A 135 -1.35 16.52 -5.06
CA LEU A 135 -0.08 15.80 -4.80
C LEU A 135 1.13 16.73 -4.59
N THR A 136 1.21 17.85 -5.30
CA THR A 136 2.32 18.81 -5.19
C THR A 136 2.32 19.63 -3.90
N LYS A 137 1.19 19.70 -3.19
CA LYS A 137 1.06 20.37 -1.88
C LYS A 137 0.98 19.38 -0.73
N ASP A 138 0.37 18.23 -0.99
CA ASP A 138 0.05 17.25 0.04
C ASP A 138 1.20 16.27 0.28
N ILE A 139 2.16 16.18 -0.65
CA ILE A 139 3.37 15.37 -0.50
C ILE A 139 4.58 16.29 -0.37
N PHE A 140 5.26 16.20 0.76
CA PHE A 140 6.42 17.03 1.08
C PHE A 140 7.48 16.25 1.87
N GLU A 141 8.67 16.84 1.93
CA GLU A 141 9.78 16.36 2.76
C GLU A 141 9.73 17.10 4.11
N LEU A 142 9.94 16.35 5.20
CA LEU A 142 10.07 16.89 6.56
C LEU A 142 11.42 17.55 6.80
#